data_AF-R6ZGS5-F1
#
_entry.id   AF-R6ZGS5-F1
#
_cell.length_a   1.000
_cell.length_b   1.000
_cell.length_c   1.000
_cell.angle_alpha   90.00
_cell.angle_beta   90.00
_cell.angle_gamma   90.00
#
_symmetry.space_group_name_H-M   'P 1'
#
loop_
_entity.id
_entity.type
_entity.pdbx_description
1 polymer ?
#
loop_
_entity_poly.entity_id
_entity_poly.type
_entity_poly.pdbx_seq_one_letter_code
_entity_poly.pdbx_strand_id
1 'polypeptide(L)'
;MGKTEGLEQQETQQADHIWCTSCGQILPKESVYCEFCGSRIEHELEKASAGGEKQPEKQKSDSAYRTAYRIEYRDEEGGFGFLRRPGWKKAAAAGMMAACGLVLSAVWVSGRQAGEKGQPLLGYIKDNSLFVLEENGESREISDICLRDWKNREQLRLPEAVDWIPFYYEEAGALWYPEQVGDGAFSLMNGSGGNARKADSSAVSVQTAGETAVYEKANSGLYLYAGGRKKKLTAGAASYQLSEKGDYLIWQEEHLDQTTGLYGVSLDKKGQAAEEELLERDAEFLGASGDLTRILYKKEGELWLLENHSEKKCLAQNVNQVFLSGQEEKTLFFTRQENEGESLYVLSGKQAGNERTERLLDSEFLFLIHEEDGILIYKASGEAGEEIRIASSEAYAALDCNPEEEISVAVSGDYGWYLASPELGADQALYRVSLEPEQFGSAEQAAQQADRFCGQCGGTPFYLSDLYEQTGDLYFGEQAVSYDVKADSVWLEKNRDGEETDVYFLSDYDAQRESGVLTRYSGEDRRAEEIDGSASGYLAVSGELLYFTDYDPARGQGTLKLYEKGKTQEVDSGVWAAYGRNGDEAAFIRKNQAGGLE
;
A
#
# COMPACT_ATOMS: atom_id res chain seq x y z
N MET A 1 52.75 12.90 66.17
CA MET A 1 53.32 12.38 64.90
C MET A 1 52.18 12.21 63.92
N GLY A 2 52.43 12.37 62.61
CA GLY A 2 51.38 12.46 61.60
C GLY A 2 50.82 13.89 61.47
N LYS A 3 50.68 14.37 60.25
CA LYS A 3 50.12 15.66 59.84
C LYS A 3 49.12 15.43 58.71
N THR A 4 48.19 16.37 58.53
CA THR A 4 47.26 16.44 57.41
C THR A 4 47.90 17.15 56.21
N GLU A 5 47.86 16.51 55.05
CA GLU A 5 48.16 17.00 53.68
C GLU A 5 47.60 15.90 52.75
N GLY A 6 46.96 16.15 51.60
CA GLY A 6 46.37 17.37 51.05
C GLY A 6 45.56 16.99 49.80
N LEU A 7 44.32 17.48 49.64
CA LEU A 7 43.48 17.19 48.47
C LEU A 7 43.75 18.23 47.38
N GLU A 8 44.68 17.94 46.47
CA GLU A 8 44.84 18.73 45.25
C GLU A 8 43.79 18.32 44.20
N GLN A 9 43.00 19.30 43.76
CA GLN A 9 42.07 19.13 42.66
C GLN A 9 42.86 19.20 41.35
N GLN A 10 42.90 18.11 40.59
CA GLN A 10 43.08 18.22 39.15
C GLN A 10 41.72 18.50 38.53
N GLU A 11 41.51 19.74 38.10
CA GLU A 11 40.39 20.12 37.24
C GLU A 11 40.56 19.47 35.87
N THR A 12 40.01 18.26 35.71
CA THR A 12 39.78 17.72 34.37
C THR A 12 38.72 18.59 33.72
N GLN A 13 39.15 19.52 32.85
CA GLN A 13 38.25 20.37 32.09
C GLN A 13 37.35 19.48 31.22
N GLN A 14 36.10 19.31 31.66
CA GLN A 14 35.07 18.63 30.90
C GLN A 14 34.68 19.54 29.74
N ALA A 15 35.40 19.43 28.64
CA ALA A 15 35.08 20.13 27.41
C ALA A 15 33.69 19.69 26.95
N ASP A 16 32.76 20.63 26.90
CA ASP A 16 31.47 20.43 26.26
C ASP A 16 31.69 20.22 24.76
N HIS A 17 31.01 19.22 24.20
CA HIS A 17 31.03 18.91 22.78
C HIS A 17 29.60 18.91 22.23
N ILE A 18 29.47 19.21 20.95
CA ILE A 18 28.24 19.14 20.16
C ILE A 18 28.44 18.17 19.00
N TRP A 19 27.36 17.63 18.46
CA TRP A 19 27.41 16.72 17.30
C TRP A 19 26.96 17.46 16.04
N CYS A 20 27.66 17.25 14.92
CA CYS A 20 27.18 17.72 13.63
C CYS A 20 26.05 16.80 13.13
N THR A 21 24.83 17.32 13.06
CA THR A 21 23.65 16.61 12.58
C THR A 21 23.76 16.11 11.13
N SER A 22 24.60 16.75 10.29
CA SER A 22 24.81 16.32 8.90
C SER A 22 25.82 15.18 8.71
N CYS A 23 26.69 14.89 9.67
CA CYS A 23 27.79 13.92 9.47
C CYS A 23 28.19 13.08 10.71
N GLY A 24 27.53 13.29 11.86
CA GLY A 24 27.77 12.53 13.09
C GLY A 24 29.10 12.81 13.80
N GLN A 25 29.92 13.75 13.31
CA GLN A 25 31.21 14.07 13.94
C GLN A 25 31.04 14.93 15.19
N ILE A 26 31.89 14.65 16.18
CA ILE A 26 31.95 15.37 17.46
C ILE A 26 32.79 16.64 17.28
N LEU A 27 32.25 17.78 17.71
CA LEU A 27 32.83 19.11 17.59
C LEU A 27 32.89 19.80 18.96
N PRO A 28 33.80 20.78 19.19
CA PRO A 28 33.73 21.69 20.33
C PRO A 28 32.40 22.46 20.40
N LYS A 29 31.91 22.78 21.62
CA LYS A 29 30.62 23.50 21.82
C LYS A 29 30.50 24.86 21.10
N GLU A 30 31.62 25.51 20.83
CA GLU A 30 31.68 26.82 20.16
C GLU A 30 31.60 26.73 18.61
N SER A 31 31.51 25.52 18.05
CA SER A 31 31.61 25.30 16.60
C SER A 31 30.34 25.68 15.83
N VAL A 32 30.29 26.94 15.38
CA VAL A 32 29.24 27.47 14.49
C VAL A 32 29.14 26.72 13.14
N TYR A 33 30.23 26.10 12.69
CA TYR A 33 30.30 25.28 11.48
C TYR A 33 31.10 24.00 11.73
N CYS A 34 30.75 22.92 11.04
CA CYS A 34 31.50 21.67 11.07
C CYS A 34 32.74 21.73 10.16
N GLU A 35 33.92 21.48 10.72
CA GLU A 35 35.18 21.46 9.96
C GLU A 35 35.28 20.27 8.97
N PHE A 36 34.48 19.22 9.15
CA PHE A 36 34.50 18.00 8.32
C PHE A 36 33.56 18.05 7.11
N CYS A 37 32.43 18.76 7.20
CA CYS A 37 31.43 18.83 6.12
C CYS A 37 30.93 20.24 5.75
N GLY A 38 31.37 21.29 6.45
CA GLY A 38 31.00 22.68 6.18
C GLY A 38 29.61 23.11 6.67
N SER A 39 28.75 22.18 7.11
CA SER A 39 27.42 22.48 7.63
C SER A 39 27.46 23.43 8.82
N ARG A 40 26.55 24.42 8.85
CA ARG A 40 26.31 25.28 10.02
C ARG A 40 25.59 24.49 11.11
N ILE A 41 25.90 24.76 12.38
CA ILE A 41 25.23 24.16 13.53
C ILE A 41 24.18 25.11 14.11
N GLU A 42 23.01 24.58 14.47
CA GLU A 42 21.90 25.31 15.06
C GLU A 42 21.52 24.68 16.42
N HIS A 43 21.02 25.49 17.34
CA HIS A 43 20.75 25.11 18.73
C HIS A 43 19.28 25.39 19.08
N GLU A 44 18.52 24.34 19.35
CA GLU A 44 17.15 24.43 19.86
C GLU A 44 17.05 24.00 21.34
N LEU A 45 15.94 24.37 21.99
CA LEU A 45 15.73 24.25 23.44
C LEU A 45 14.47 23.43 23.78
N GLU A 46 14.55 22.65 24.85
CA GLU A 46 13.59 21.61 25.22
C GLU A 46 12.22 22.13 25.71
N LYS A 47 11.16 21.39 25.34
CA LYS A 47 10.10 20.81 26.23
C LYS A 47 9.25 19.82 25.40
N ALA A 48 9.05 18.56 25.78
CA ALA A 48 8.37 18.03 26.98
C ALA A 48 6.86 18.34 26.98
N SER A 49 5.94 17.38 27.13
CA SER A 49 6.08 15.95 27.53
C SER A 49 4.78 15.15 27.39
N ALA A 50 4.86 13.82 27.16
CA ALA A 50 3.81 12.78 27.32
C ALA A 50 2.50 12.98 26.51
N GLY A 51 1.87 11.96 25.90
CA GLY A 51 1.91 10.50 26.13
C GLY A 51 0.58 10.05 26.76
N GLY A 52 -0.03 8.92 26.40
CA GLY A 52 0.27 7.90 25.40
C GLY A 52 -0.65 6.68 25.59
N GLU A 53 -0.68 5.75 24.64
CA GLU A 53 -1.48 4.49 24.66
C GLU A 53 -3.03 4.67 24.59
N LYS A 54 -3.85 3.78 23.99
CA LYS A 54 -3.59 2.56 23.20
C LYS A 54 -4.76 2.24 22.25
N GLN A 55 -4.44 1.42 21.23
CA GLN A 55 -5.27 0.47 20.43
C GLN A 55 -6.23 -0.40 21.30
N PRO A 56 -7.12 -1.28 20.74
CA PRO A 56 -7.38 -1.65 19.34
C PRO A 56 -8.91 -1.63 18.96
N GLU A 57 -9.38 -1.76 17.70
CA GLU A 57 -9.75 -2.97 16.88
C GLU A 57 -10.89 -3.86 17.45
N LYS A 58 -11.74 -4.60 16.68
CA LYS A 58 -11.89 -4.81 15.20
C LYS A 58 -13.22 -5.53 14.81
N GLN A 59 -13.65 -5.34 13.54
CA GLN A 59 -14.25 -6.27 12.51
C GLN A 59 -15.22 -7.43 12.93
N LYS A 60 -15.71 -8.46 12.17
CA LYS A 60 -15.49 -9.13 10.83
C LYS A 60 -16.68 -9.80 10.01
N SER A 61 -16.63 -9.73 8.64
CA SER A 61 -16.95 -10.59 7.42
C SER A 61 -18.28 -11.15 6.77
N ASP A 62 -19.24 -11.86 7.39
CA ASP A 62 -20.06 -12.95 6.76
C ASP A 62 -21.58 -12.75 6.49
N SER A 63 -22.34 -13.51 5.64
CA SER A 63 -22.09 -14.58 4.64
C SER A 63 -23.13 -14.78 3.47
N ALA A 64 -22.79 -15.67 2.51
CA ALA A 64 -23.61 -16.64 1.71
C ALA A 64 -24.25 -16.37 0.31
N TYR A 65 -23.53 -16.78 -0.75
CA TYR A 65 -23.84 -17.76 -1.84
C TYR A 65 -24.76 -17.52 -3.08
N ARG A 66 -24.13 -17.61 -4.27
CA ARG A 66 -24.36 -18.56 -5.42
C ARG A 66 -25.11 -18.20 -6.75
N THR A 67 -24.35 -18.34 -7.86
CA THR A 67 -24.72 -18.95 -9.19
C THR A 67 -24.98 -18.06 -10.43
N ALA A 68 -23.93 -17.38 -10.90
CA ALA A 68 -23.44 -17.35 -12.30
C ALA A 68 -24.38 -17.51 -13.53
N TYR A 69 -24.30 -16.54 -14.45
CA TYR A 69 -24.40 -16.74 -15.90
C TYR A 69 -23.21 -16.05 -16.61
N ARG A 70 -22.64 -16.72 -17.63
CA ARG A 70 -21.41 -16.28 -18.32
C ARG A 70 -21.74 -15.39 -19.54
N ILE A 71 -21.13 -14.21 -19.63
CA ILE A 71 -21.12 -13.36 -20.83
C ILE A 71 -19.67 -13.02 -21.16
N GLU A 72 -19.27 -13.24 -22.41
CA GLU A 72 -17.94 -12.90 -22.90
C GLU A 72 -17.84 -11.39 -23.14
N TYR A 73 -17.00 -10.71 -22.37
CA TYR A 73 -16.58 -9.33 -22.66
C TYR A 73 -15.23 -9.31 -23.38
N ARG A 74 -14.93 -8.17 -23.98
CA ARG A 74 -13.75 -7.92 -24.80
C ARG A 74 -13.16 -6.61 -24.34
N ASP A 75 -11.94 -6.64 -23.87
CA ASP A 75 -11.35 -5.50 -23.18
C ASP A 75 -11.11 -4.32 -24.12
N GLU A 76 -11.43 -3.12 -23.63
CA GLU A 76 -11.01 -1.85 -24.20
C GLU A 76 -10.17 -1.14 -23.13
N GLU A 77 -8.85 -1.23 -23.27
CA GLU A 77 -7.85 -0.61 -22.40
C GLU A 77 -8.14 0.89 -22.21
N GLY A 78 -8.20 1.38 -20.97
CA GLY A 78 -8.50 2.80 -20.73
C GLY A 78 -8.90 3.23 -19.31
N GLY A 79 -8.57 2.43 -18.28
CA GLY A 79 -8.73 2.83 -16.88
C GLY A 79 -7.73 3.92 -16.44
N PHE A 80 -8.02 4.59 -15.33
CA PHE A 80 -7.12 5.55 -14.69
C PHE A 80 -6.44 4.90 -13.48
N GLY A 81 -5.12 5.03 -13.37
CA GLY A 81 -4.35 4.68 -12.18
C GLY A 81 -4.36 5.83 -11.16
N PHE A 82 -4.60 5.48 -9.90
CA PHE A 82 -4.67 6.40 -8.78
C PHE A 82 -3.77 5.96 -7.62
N LEU A 83 -3.32 6.92 -6.80
CA LEU A 83 -2.45 6.67 -5.66
C LEU A 83 -3.29 6.53 -4.38
N ARG A 84 -3.29 5.35 -3.74
CA ARG A 84 -3.99 5.11 -2.47
C ARG A 84 -3.49 6.07 -1.38
N ARG A 85 -4.40 6.75 -0.69
CA ARG A 85 -4.10 7.60 0.48
C ARG A 85 -3.79 6.74 1.71
N PRO A 86 -2.67 6.96 2.43
CA PRO A 86 -2.44 6.30 3.72
C PRO A 86 -3.42 6.81 4.79
N GLY A 87 -4.35 5.96 5.24
CA GLY A 87 -5.33 6.30 6.27
C GLY A 87 -4.71 6.47 7.67
N TRP A 88 -4.53 7.72 8.13
CA TRP A 88 -3.91 8.00 9.43
C TRP A 88 -4.94 8.12 10.56
N LYS A 89 -4.92 7.17 11.51
CA LYS A 89 -5.78 7.24 12.71
C LYS A 89 -5.33 8.33 13.70
N LYS A 90 -6.16 9.38 13.79
CA LYS A 90 -6.49 10.22 14.97
C LYS A 90 -5.35 10.80 15.83
N ALA A 91 -5.34 12.13 15.90
CA ALA A 91 -4.94 12.89 17.11
C ALA A 91 -5.98 13.98 17.40
N ALA A 92 -6.85 13.77 18.39
CA ALA A 92 -7.92 14.70 18.74
C ALA A 92 -7.64 15.39 20.09
N ALA A 93 -7.44 16.72 20.09
CA ALA A 93 -7.23 17.52 21.29
C ALA A 93 -7.71 18.97 21.15
N ALA A 94 -9.02 19.17 21.36
CA ALA A 94 -9.67 20.39 21.84
C ALA A 94 -9.21 21.78 21.33
N GLY A 95 -9.93 22.31 20.33
CA GLY A 95 -10.79 23.47 20.61
C GLY A 95 -10.29 24.89 20.29
N MET A 96 -10.50 25.33 19.05
CA MET A 96 -11.13 26.64 18.79
C MET A 96 -11.78 26.69 17.40
N MET A 97 -12.99 27.25 17.32
CA MET A 97 -13.67 27.55 16.05
C MET A 97 -13.01 28.77 15.39
N ALA A 98 -12.20 28.54 14.35
CA ALA A 98 -11.66 29.60 13.50
C ALA A 98 -11.38 29.08 12.08
N ALA A 99 -12.25 29.47 11.12
CA ALA A 99 -12.07 29.41 9.66
C ALA A 99 -11.02 28.40 9.15
N CYS A 100 -11.36 27.11 9.16
CA CYS A 100 -10.45 26.04 8.75
C CYS A 100 -10.26 25.97 7.22
N GLY A 101 -9.48 26.90 6.68
CA GLY A 101 -8.72 26.70 5.44
C GLY A 101 -7.59 25.68 5.64
N LEU A 102 -7.91 24.51 6.18
CA LEU A 102 -6.98 23.39 6.32
C LEU A 102 -6.91 22.66 5.00
N VAL A 103 -5.98 23.09 4.14
CA VAL A 103 -5.47 22.25 3.06
C VAL A 103 -4.82 21.04 3.73
N LEU A 104 -5.55 19.93 3.78
CA LEU A 104 -5.01 18.64 4.21
C LEU A 104 -4.00 18.20 3.15
N SER A 105 -2.72 18.49 3.39
CA SER A 105 -1.61 18.12 2.52
C SER A 105 -1.58 16.59 2.39
N ALA A 106 -2.09 16.07 1.27
CA ALA A 106 -2.02 14.66 0.96
C ALA A 106 -0.54 14.24 0.87
N VAL A 107 -0.15 13.24 1.66
CA VAL A 107 1.17 12.62 1.55
C VAL A 107 1.10 11.63 0.40
N TRP A 108 1.49 12.10 -0.79
CA TRP A 108 1.51 11.30 -2.00
C TRP A 108 2.68 10.32 -1.97
N VAL A 109 2.38 9.01 -1.99
CA VAL A 109 3.37 7.95 -2.18
C VAL A 109 3.37 7.57 -3.66
N SER A 110 4.55 7.52 -4.29
CA SER A 110 4.72 6.89 -5.60
C SER A 110 4.50 5.39 -5.41
N GLY A 111 3.31 4.89 -5.78
CA GLY A 111 2.80 3.59 -5.29
C GLY A 111 2.27 2.63 -6.35
N ARG A 112 2.60 2.85 -7.63
CA ARG A 112 2.34 1.94 -8.74
C ARG A 112 3.64 1.78 -9.53
N GLN A 113 3.96 0.56 -9.97
CA GLN A 113 5.06 0.36 -10.92
C GLN A 113 4.61 0.76 -12.32
N ALA A 114 5.51 0.67 -13.30
CA ALA A 114 5.13 0.77 -14.70
C ALA A 114 5.52 -0.52 -15.44
N GLY A 115 4.67 -0.91 -16.39
CA GLY A 115 4.88 -2.10 -17.19
C GLY A 115 3.56 -2.67 -17.67
N GLU A 116 3.58 -3.26 -18.86
CA GLU A 116 2.72 -4.41 -19.12
C GLU A 116 3.04 -5.50 -18.06
N LYS A 117 2.02 -6.19 -17.53
CA LYS A 117 2.10 -6.97 -16.28
C LYS A 117 3.36 -7.86 -16.22
N GLY A 118 4.29 -7.51 -15.32
CA GLY A 118 5.49 -8.29 -15.07
C GLY A 118 5.15 -9.68 -14.55
N GLN A 119 5.88 -10.70 -15.02
CA GLN A 119 5.68 -12.09 -14.60
C GLN A 119 5.84 -12.23 -13.07
N PRO A 120 5.11 -13.15 -12.43
CA PRO A 120 5.33 -13.51 -11.03
C PRO A 120 6.81 -13.78 -10.75
N LEU A 121 7.37 -13.06 -9.77
CA LEU A 121 8.78 -13.15 -9.41
C LEU A 121 8.93 -13.46 -7.92
N LEU A 122 9.31 -14.69 -7.62
CA LEU A 122 9.61 -15.16 -6.28
C LEU A 122 11.12 -15.10 -5.97
N GLY A 123 11.46 -14.92 -4.70
CA GLY A 123 12.84 -14.94 -4.25
C GLY A 123 13.02 -14.81 -2.74
N TYR A 124 14.29 -14.73 -2.32
CA TYR A 124 14.62 -14.67 -0.89
C TYR A 124 15.95 -13.95 -0.60
N ILE A 125 16.18 -13.65 0.68
CA ILE A 125 17.40 -13.02 1.18
C ILE A 125 18.05 -13.91 2.23
N LYS A 126 19.36 -14.17 2.05
CA LYS A 126 20.17 -15.04 2.92
C LYS A 126 21.61 -14.56 2.96
N ASP A 127 22.21 -14.50 4.15
CA ASP A 127 23.62 -14.18 4.37
C ASP A 127 24.12 -12.87 3.68
N ASN A 128 23.22 -11.89 3.56
CA ASN A 128 23.34 -10.63 2.79
C ASN A 128 23.19 -10.73 1.26
N SER A 129 23.14 -11.94 0.71
CA SER A 129 22.87 -12.17 -0.71
C SER A 129 21.36 -12.14 -1.01
N LEU A 130 21.05 -11.74 -2.25
CA LEU A 130 19.70 -11.66 -2.82
C LEU A 130 19.54 -12.75 -3.89
N PHE A 131 18.49 -13.56 -3.77
CA PHE A 131 18.21 -14.70 -4.64
C PHE A 131 16.85 -14.54 -5.34
N VAL A 132 16.78 -15.02 -6.58
CA VAL A 132 15.55 -15.23 -7.36
C VAL A 132 15.31 -16.73 -7.49
N LEU A 133 14.05 -17.17 -7.51
CA LEU A 133 13.67 -18.53 -7.87
C LEU A 133 13.36 -18.60 -9.37
N GLU A 134 13.91 -19.60 -10.05
CA GLU A 134 13.62 -19.90 -11.46
C GLU A 134 12.46 -20.92 -11.57
N GLU A 135 11.80 -21.02 -12.73
CA GLU A 135 10.64 -21.91 -12.97
C GLU A 135 10.89 -23.40 -12.65
N ASN A 136 12.15 -23.83 -12.58
CA ASN A 136 12.53 -25.20 -12.24
C ASN A 136 12.69 -25.47 -10.73
N GLY A 137 12.49 -24.44 -9.89
CA GLY A 137 12.70 -24.48 -8.45
C GLY A 137 14.15 -24.26 -7.99
N GLU A 138 15.09 -24.01 -8.90
CA GLU A 138 16.49 -23.68 -8.55
C GLU A 138 16.62 -22.19 -8.18
N SER A 139 17.50 -21.89 -7.22
CA SER A 139 17.77 -20.52 -6.80
C SER A 139 18.99 -19.92 -7.52
N ARG A 140 18.86 -18.68 -7.99
CA ARG A 140 19.96 -17.89 -8.56
C ARG A 140 20.27 -16.67 -7.71
N GLU A 141 21.51 -16.56 -7.26
CA GLU A 141 22.05 -15.35 -6.63
C GLU A 141 22.16 -14.22 -7.68
N ILE A 142 21.64 -13.03 -7.34
CA ILE A 142 21.67 -11.84 -8.20
C ILE A 142 22.47 -10.66 -7.59
N SER A 143 22.77 -10.71 -6.29
CA SER A 143 23.75 -9.83 -5.63
C SER A 143 24.25 -10.46 -4.32
N ASP A 144 25.50 -10.19 -3.93
CA ASP A 144 26.10 -10.54 -2.64
C ASP A 144 26.03 -9.41 -1.58
N ILE A 145 25.44 -8.25 -1.97
CA ILE A 145 25.43 -7.02 -1.18
C ILE A 145 24.03 -6.39 -1.06
N CYS A 146 23.02 -7.21 -0.75
CA CYS A 146 21.62 -6.77 -0.66
C CYS A 146 21.40 -5.69 0.42
N LEU A 147 21.85 -5.89 1.66
CA LEU A 147 21.64 -4.94 2.77
C LEU A 147 22.90 -4.13 3.09
N ARG A 148 22.70 -2.88 3.53
CA ARG A 148 23.78 -1.94 3.87
C ARG A 148 24.53 -2.32 5.15
N ASP A 149 23.80 -2.79 6.16
CA ASP A 149 24.37 -3.36 7.39
C ASP A 149 23.62 -4.64 7.77
N TRP A 150 23.96 -5.73 7.09
CA TRP A 150 23.48 -7.09 7.38
C TRP A 150 23.59 -7.49 8.86
N LYS A 151 24.61 -7.00 9.57
CA LYS A 151 24.89 -7.39 10.96
C LYS A 151 23.92 -6.75 11.93
N ASN A 152 23.46 -5.53 11.63
CA ASN A 152 22.43 -4.82 12.38
C ASN A 152 21.09 -4.75 11.63
N ARG A 153 20.79 -5.69 10.73
CA ARG A 153 19.61 -5.65 9.83
C ARG A 153 18.26 -5.45 10.51
N GLU A 154 18.12 -5.93 11.75
CA GLU A 154 16.90 -5.74 12.58
C GLU A 154 16.67 -4.27 12.99
N GLN A 155 17.68 -3.41 12.85
CA GLN A 155 17.61 -1.95 13.08
C GLN A 155 17.54 -1.15 11.76
N LEU A 156 17.71 -1.78 10.60
CA LEU A 156 17.64 -1.09 9.31
C LEU A 156 16.21 -0.66 9.02
N ARG A 157 16.06 0.62 8.64
CA ARG A 157 14.88 1.08 7.91
C ARG A 157 15.00 0.64 6.46
N LEU A 158 14.15 -0.28 6.06
CA LEU A 158 13.87 -0.54 4.64
C LEU A 158 13.12 0.70 4.06
N PRO A 159 13.16 0.94 2.75
CA PRO A 159 12.31 1.95 2.11
C PRO A 159 10.82 1.68 2.38
N GLU A 160 10.02 2.74 2.45
CA GLU A 160 8.62 2.67 2.89
C GLU A 160 7.68 2.08 1.82
N ALA A 161 8.01 2.25 0.53
CA ALA A 161 7.35 1.58 -0.58
C ALA A 161 8.05 0.24 -0.91
N VAL A 162 7.29 -0.73 -1.46
CA VAL A 162 7.81 -2.06 -1.87
C VAL A 162 8.59 -2.05 -3.20
N ASP A 163 8.84 -0.88 -3.78
CA ASP A 163 9.54 -0.68 -5.05
C ASP A 163 10.99 -1.16 -5.07
N TRP A 164 11.62 -1.33 -3.90
CA TRP A 164 12.98 -1.87 -3.80
C TRP A 164 13.02 -3.39 -4.00
N ILE A 165 11.89 -4.10 -3.97
CA ILE A 165 11.82 -5.53 -4.33
C ILE A 165 12.18 -5.68 -5.82
N PRO A 166 12.87 -6.76 -6.26
CA PRO A 166 13.18 -6.98 -7.67
C PRO A 166 11.98 -6.97 -8.61
N PHE A 167 12.22 -6.63 -9.88
CA PHE A 167 11.24 -6.62 -10.97
C PHE A 167 11.86 -7.22 -12.23
N TYR A 168 11.17 -8.16 -12.89
CA TYR A 168 11.65 -8.77 -14.14
C TYR A 168 10.72 -8.47 -15.32
N TYR A 169 11.30 -7.94 -16.40
CA TYR A 169 10.63 -7.75 -17.69
C TYR A 169 11.17 -8.76 -18.70
N GLU A 170 10.41 -9.83 -18.96
CA GLU A 170 10.82 -10.94 -19.84
C GLU A 170 11.11 -10.46 -21.26
N GLU A 171 10.18 -9.74 -21.91
CA GLU A 171 10.36 -9.25 -23.29
C GLU A 171 11.58 -8.32 -23.47
N ALA A 172 11.90 -7.54 -22.43
CA ALA A 172 13.06 -6.65 -22.43
C ALA A 172 14.37 -7.38 -22.01
N GLY A 173 14.27 -8.60 -21.47
CA GLY A 173 15.40 -9.30 -20.85
C GLY A 173 16.04 -8.52 -19.70
N ALA A 174 15.24 -7.74 -18.97
CA ALA A 174 15.71 -6.74 -18.00
C ALA A 174 15.23 -7.06 -16.59
N LEU A 175 16.19 -7.32 -15.69
CA LEU A 175 15.96 -7.48 -14.26
C LEU A 175 16.39 -6.22 -13.51
N TRP A 176 15.47 -5.58 -12.80
CA TRP A 176 15.78 -4.51 -11.85
C TRP A 176 15.84 -5.08 -10.44
N TYR A 177 16.81 -4.65 -9.65
CA TYR A 177 16.99 -5.13 -8.28
C TYR A 177 17.80 -4.13 -7.42
N PRO A 178 17.72 -4.24 -6.09
CA PRO A 178 18.40 -3.35 -5.17
C PRO A 178 19.78 -3.87 -4.75
N GLU A 179 20.64 -2.95 -4.31
CA GLU A 179 21.83 -3.24 -3.51
C GLU A 179 21.98 -2.24 -2.37
N GLN A 180 22.64 -2.64 -1.29
CA GLN A 180 22.95 -1.79 -0.14
C GLN A 180 21.69 -1.11 0.44
N VAL A 181 20.59 -1.85 0.54
CA VAL A 181 19.32 -1.41 1.13
C VAL A 181 19.53 -1.09 2.61
N GLY A 182 19.15 0.11 3.03
CA GLY A 182 19.21 0.53 4.43
C GLY A 182 19.05 2.03 4.59
N ASP A 183 18.68 2.45 5.80
CA ASP A 183 18.45 3.84 6.17
C ASP A 183 17.42 4.57 5.27
N GLY A 184 16.42 3.82 4.78
CA GLY A 184 15.38 4.32 3.87
C GLY A 184 15.80 4.49 2.41
N ALA A 185 16.99 4.02 2.03
CA ALA A 185 17.51 4.16 0.66
C ALA A 185 18.19 2.89 0.15
N PHE A 186 18.45 2.84 -1.16
CA PHE A 186 19.12 1.72 -1.83
C PHE A 186 19.91 2.17 -3.06
N SER A 187 20.66 1.24 -3.64
CA SER A 187 21.30 1.37 -4.95
C SER A 187 20.47 0.62 -5.99
N LEU A 188 20.19 1.26 -7.13
CA LEU A 188 19.40 0.67 -8.20
C LEU A 188 20.32 -0.04 -9.21
N MET A 189 20.06 -1.32 -9.48
CA MET A 189 20.80 -2.15 -10.41
C MET A 189 19.90 -2.62 -11.56
N ASN A 190 20.48 -2.71 -12.76
CA ASN A 190 19.86 -3.28 -13.96
C ASN A 190 20.72 -4.46 -14.45
N GLY A 191 20.17 -5.66 -14.44
CA GLY A 191 20.71 -6.84 -15.10
C GLY A 191 20.07 -7.01 -16.47
N SER A 192 20.75 -6.57 -17.52
CA SER A 192 20.34 -6.72 -18.92
C SER A 192 21.38 -7.55 -19.69
N GLY A 193 20.91 -8.49 -20.51
CA GLY A 193 21.79 -9.32 -21.35
C GLY A 193 22.92 -10.05 -20.59
N GLY A 194 22.63 -10.55 -19.39
CA GLY A 194 23.59 -11.28 -18.55
C GLY A 194 24.71 -10.43 -17.92
N ASN A 195 24.58 -9.09 -17.92
CA ASN A 195 25.55 -8.20 -17.27
C ASN A 195 24.84 -7.22 -16.33
N ALA A 196 25.16 -7.30 -15.04
CA ALA A 196 24.71 -6.32 -14.05
C ALA A 196 25.37 -4.94 -14.29
N ARG A 197 24.57 -3.88 -14.16
CA ARG A 197 25.01 -2.49 -14.25
C ARG A 197 24.33 -1.66 -13.17
N LYS A 198 25.10 -0.81 -12.50
CA LYS A 198 24.57 0.16 -11.54
C LYS A 198 23.95 1.36 -12.27
N ALA A 199 22.70 1.67 -11.96
CA ALA A 199 22.02 2.86 -12.47
C ALA A 199 22.39 4.09 -11.62
N ASP A 200 22.19 4.00 -10.29
CA ASP A 200 22.60 5.02 -9.34
C ASP A 200 22.75 4.45 -7.91
N SER A 201 23.14 5.31 -6.98
CA SER A 201 23.10 5.06 -5.53
C SER A 201 22.11 6.01 -4.86
N SER A 202 21.58 5.63 -3.70
CA SER A 202 20.71 6.47 -2.85
C SER A 202 19.39 6.87 -3.51
N ALA A 203 18.75 5.91 -4.20
CA ALA A 203 17.34 5.98 -4.55
C ALA A 203 16.48 5.73 -3.29
N VAL A 204 15.28 6.31 -3.24
CA VAL A 204 14.30 6.10 -2.15
C VAL A 204 12.97 5.52 -2.64
N SER A 205 12.56 5.88 -3.86
CA SER A 205 11.45 5.29 -4.62
C SER A 205 11.90 5.05 -6.06
N VAL A 206 11.26 4.11 -6.76
CA VAL A 206 11.56 3.82 -8.18
C VAL A 206 10.33 3.26 -8.90
N GLN A 207 10.11 3.70 -10.12
CA GLN A 207 9.23 3.05 -11.10
C GLN A 207 10.08 2.57 -12.26
N THR A 208 10.04 1.28 -12.56
CA THR A 208 10.72 0.69 -13.73
C THR A 208 9.74 0.52 -14.89
N ALA A 209 10.23 0.37 -16.13
CA ALA A 209 9.46 -0.10 -17.29
C ALA A 209 10.44 -0.64 -18.35
N GLY A 210 10.58 -1.96 -18.47
CA GLY A 210 11.55 -2.58 -19.40
C GLY A 210 13.00 -2.16 -19.07
N GLU A 211 13.71 -1.52 -20.02
CA GLU A 211 15.05 -0.94 -19.79
C GLU A 211 15.05 0.50 -19.22
N THR A 212 13.86 1.09 -18.98
CA THR A 212 13.70 2.42 -18.38
C THR A 212 13.49 2.31 -16.87
N ALA A 213 13.99 3.28 -16.11
CA ALA A 213 13.62 3.51 -14.72
C ALA A 213 13.56 5.01 -14.40
N VAL A 214 12.57 5.41 -13.61
CA VAL A 214 12.44 6.75 -13.02
C VAL A 214 12.51 6.59 -11.52
N TYR A 215 13.37 7.36 -10.86
CA TYR A 215 13.69 7.17 -9.44
C TYR A 215 13.93 8.50 -8.74
N GLU A 216 13.43 8.60 -7.51
CA GLU A 216 13.71 9.73 -6.64
C GLU A 216 14.96 9.46 -5.80
N LYS A 217 15.73 10.52 -5.51
CA LYS A 217 16.87 10.47 -4.61
C LYS A 217 16.69 11.47 -3.47
N ALA A 218 16.85 10.98 -2.23
CA ALA A 218 16.74 11.77 -1.00
C ALA A 218 17.49 13.12 -1.10
N ASN A 219 16.76 14.23 -0.94
CA ASN A 219 17.29 15.60 -1.02
C ASN A 219 18.04 15.92 -2.33
N SER A 220 17.75 15.20 -3.41
CA SER A 220 18.41 15.33 -4.72
C SER A 220 17.45 15.39 -5.90
N GLY A 221 16.20 14.98 -5.75
CA GLY A 221 15.14 15.13 -6.76
C GLY A 221 14.99 13.92 -7.69
N LEU A 222 14.30 14.14 -8.81
CA LEU A 222 13.85 13.09 -9.73
C LEU A 222 14.85 12.84 -10.86
N TYR A 223 15.10 11.56 -11.15
CA TYR A 223 16.05 11.10 -12.16
C TYR A 223 15.42 10.07 -13.10
N LEU A 224 15.84 10.11 -14.36
CA LEU A 224 15.56 9.11 -15.38
C LEU A 224 16.85 8.33 -15.67
N TYR A 225 16.75 7.00 -15.71
CA TYR A 225 17.74 6.11 -16.33
C TYR A 225 17.10 5.40 -17.53
N ALA A 226 17.73 5.46 -18.69
CA ALA A 226 17.32 4.73 -19.88
C ALA A 226 18.50 4.60 -20.86
N GLY A 227 18.56 3.52 -21.64
CA GLY A 227 19.62 3.31 -22.64
C GLY A 227 21.05 3.31 -22.06
N GLY A 228 21.21 2.94 -20.79
CA GLY A 228 22.49 2.96 -20.07
C GLY A 228 22.97 4.36 -19.63
N ARG A 229 22.09 5.37 -19.68
CA ARG A 229 22.39 6.78 -19.34
C ARG A 229 21.46 7.27 -18.25
N LYS A 230 21.90 8.26 -17.46
CA LYS A 230 21.03 8.98 -16.52
C LYS A 230 20.92 10.48 -16.83
N LYS A 231 19.71 11.01 -16.67
CA LYS A 231 19.34 12.43 -16.75
C LYS A 231 18.71 12.82 -15.41
N LYS A 232 19.12 13.95 -14.83
CA LYS A 232 18.31 14.60 -13.78
C LYS A 232 17.18 15.35 -14.47
N LEU A 233 15.94 15.15 -14.02
CA LEU A 233 14.78 15.87 -14.51
C LEU A 233 14.63 17.15 -13.67
N THR A 234 14.28 17.01 -12.39
CA THR A 234 14.00 18.14 -11.51
C THR A 234 14.72 18.06 -10.16
N ALA A 235 14.78 19.18 -9.45
CA ALA A 235 15.35 19.29 -8.11
C ALA A 235 14.48 18.66 -7.02
N GLY A 236 13.17 18.53 -7.25
CA GLY A 236 12.21 17.86 -6.39
C GLY A 236 10.87 17.71 -7.12
N ALA A 237 10.16 16.61 -6.88
CA ALA A 237 8.82 16.38 -7.38
C ALA A 237 7.93 15.95 -6.20
N ALA A 238 6.69 16.41 -6.16
CA ALA A 238 5.70 15.99 -5.18
C ALA A 238 5.07 14.63 -5.54
N SER A 239 5.01 14.29 -6.82
CA SER A 239 4.57 12.99 -7.35
C SER A 239 5.16 12.75 -8.74
N TYR A 240 5.24 11.49 -9.17
CA TYR A 240 5.61 11.11 -10.53
C TYR A 240 4.95 9.79 -10.95
N GLN A 241 4.71 9.62 -12.25
CA GLN A 241 4.15 8.40 -12.84
C GLN A 241 4.77 8.15 -14.22
N LEU A 242 5.42 7.00 -14.38
CA LEU A 242 5.91 6.46 -15.63
C LEU A 242 4.78 5.68 -16.34
N SER A 243 4.71 5.76 -17.66
CA SER A 243 3.76 4.98 -18.47
C SER A 243 4.16 3.51 -18.56
N GLU A 244 3.17 2.63 -18.73
CA GLU A 244 3.36 1.16 -18.84
C GLU A 244 4.38 0.75 -19.90
N LYS A 245 4.47 1.50 -21.01
CA LYS A 245 5.38 1.25 -22.13
C LYS A 245 6.75 1.94 -21.97
N GLY A 246 6.93 2.72 -20.90
CA GLY A 246 8.17 3.42 -20.58
C GLY A 246 8.55 4.54 -21.56
N ASP A 247 7.58 5.03 -22.35
CA ASP A 247 7.75 5.98 -23.47
C ASP A 247 7.15 7.38 -23.20
N TYR A 248 6.43 7.56 -22.10
CA TYR A 248 6.03 8.86 -21.53
C TYR A 248 6.15 8.88 -20.00
N LEU A 249 6.39 10.06 -19.41
CA LEU A 249 6.52 10.28 -17.97
C LEU A 249 5.85 11.61 -17.59
N ILE A 250 5.13 11.63 -16.48
CA ILE A 250 4.64 12.86 -15.83
C ILE A 250 5.18 13.03 -14.41
N TRP A 251 5.30 14.28 -13.97
CA TRP A 251 5.58 14.62 -12.56
C TRP A 251 4.94 15.95 -12.17
N GLN A 252 4.60 16.10 -10.89
CA GLN A 252 4.17 17.37 -10.31
C GLN A 252 5.32 17.99 -9.51
N GLU A 253 5.56 19.29 -9.72
CA GLU A 253 6.44 20.10 -8.87
C GLU A 253 5.61 21.02 -7.98
N GLU A 254 6.08 21.25 -6.75
CA GLU A 254 5.61 22.32 -5.86
C GLU A 254 6.72 23.36 -5.73
N HIS A 255 6.39 24.63 -5.97
CA HIS A 255 7.35 25.73 -5.94
C HIS A 255 7.29 26.50 -4.62
N LEU A 256 8.35 27.25 -4.30
CA LEU A 256 8.49 27.98 -3.02
C LEU A 256 7.44 29.08 -2.78
N ASP A 257 6.66 29.43 -3.80
CA ASP A 257 5.54 30.37 -3.75
C ASP A 257 4.16 29.67 -3.68
N GLN A 258 4.15 28.36 -3.42
CA GLN A 258 2.98 27.48 -3.35
C GLN A 258 2.24 27.30 -4.70
N THR A 259 2.86 27.70 -5.81
CA THR A 259 2.38 27.32 -7.16
C THR A 259 2.78 25.89 -7.47
N THR A 260 1.96 25.18 -8.27
CA THR A 260 2.28 23.84 -8.76
C THR A 260 2.49 23.84 -10.27
N GLY A 261 3.34 22.93 -10.76
CA GLY A 261 3.49 22.66 -12.18
C GLY A 261 3.31 21.18 -12.44
N LEU A 262 2.38 20.82 -13.33
CA LEU A 262 2.26 19.47 -13.88
C LEU A 262 3.05 19.41 -15.18
N TYR A 263 4.07 18.56 -15.22
CA TYR A 263 4.98 18.42 -16.34
C TYR A 263 4.89 17.04 -16.98
N GLY A 264 5.20 16.98 -18.27
CA GLY A 264 5.28 15.76 -19.07
C GLY A 264 6.56 15.71 -19.90
N VAL A 265 6.98 14.50 -20.28
CA VAL A 265 8.06 14.31 -21.26
C VAL A 265 7.96 12.95 -21.96
N SER A 266 8.05 12.94 -23.29
CA SER A 266 8.18 11.71 -24.08
C SER A 266 9.61 11.16 -23.99
N LEU A 267 9.75 9.83 -23.98
CA LEU A 267 11.00 9.10 -23.83
C LEU A 267 11.26 8.20 -25.05
N ASP A 268 12.37 8.39 -25.76
CA ASP A 268 12.75 7.48 -26.86
C ASP A 268 13.39 6.18 -26.33
N LYS A 269 13.31 5.09 -27.12
CA LYS A 269 13.92 3.77 -26.80
C LYS A 269 15.46 3.77 -26.76
N LYS A 270 16.12 4.93 -26.64
CA LYS A 270 17.57 5.12 -26.43
C LYS A 270 17.85 6.02 -25.22
N GLY A 271 16.83 6.35 -24.43
CA GLY A 271 16.94 7.22 -23.26
C GLY A 271 17.12 8.70 -23.58
N GLN A 272 16.66 9.15 -24.75
CA GLN A 272 16.52 10.57 -25.06
C GLN A 272 15.11 11.00 -24.66
N ALA A 273 15.01 11.62 -23.49
CA ALA A 273 13.85 12.44 -23.15
C ALA A 273 13.75 13.62 -24.11
N ALA A 274 12.53 13.99 -24.51
CA ALA A 274 12.24 15.20 -25.28
C ALA A 274 12.56 16.49 -24.49
N GLU A 275 12.24 17.65 -25.07
CA GLU A 275 12.08 18.87 -24.27
C GLU A 275 10.90 18.69 -23.31
N GLU A 276 11.04 19.23 -22.10
CA GLU A 276 10.10 19.04 -21.00
C GLU A 276 8.91 19.99 -21.18
N GLU A 277 7.69 19.46 -21.23
CA GLU A 277 6.47 20.25 -21.48
C GLU A 277 5.69 20.51 -20.19
N LEU A 278 5.19 21.74 -20.05
CA LEU A 278 4.35 22.16 -18.93
C LEU A 278 2.89 21.95 -19.33
N LEU A 279 2.29 20.86 -18.85
CA LEU A 279 0.93 20.45 -19.16
C LEU A 279 -0.11 21.37 -18.51
N GLU A 280 0.11 21.75 -17.24
CA GLU A 280 -0.77 22.68 -16.51
C GLU A 280 -0.02 23.41 -15.38
N ARG A 281 -0.51 24.60 -15.02
CA ARG A 281 -0.07 25.39 -13.84
C ARG A 281 -1.16 25.39 -12.78
N ASP A 282 -0.78 25.43 -11.51
CA ASP A 282 -1.69 25.66 -10.38
C ASP A 282 -2.84 24.63 -10.36
N ALA A 283 -2.44 23.38 -10.56
CA ALA A 283 -3.30 22.21 -10.61
C ALA A 283 -2.88 21.17 -9.56
N GLU A 284 -3.89 20.51 -9.00
CA GLU A 284 -3.81 19.33 -8.14
C GLU A 284 -3.93 18.10 -9.06
N PHE A 285 -2.83 17.37 -9.29
CA PHE A 285 -2.89 16.09 -9.98
C PHE A 285 -3.73 15.10 -9.17
N LEU A 286 -4.65 14.42 -9.83
CA LEU A 286 -5.52 13.41 -9.21
C LEU A 286 -5.11 12.00 -9.62
N GLY A 287 -4.88 11.76 -10.91
CA GLY A 287 -4.35 10.49 -11.44
C GLY A 287 -4.31 10.45 -12.97
N ALA A 288 -3.82 9.35 -13.53
CA ALA A 288 -3.65 9.19 -14.98
C ALA A 288 -3.76 7.74 -15.44
N SER A 289 -4.20 7.52 -16.69
CA SER A 289 -4.24 6.20 -17.32
C SER A 289 -2.84 5.55 -17.42
N GLY A 290 -2.78 4.23 -17.55
CA GLY A 290 -1.51 3.49 -17.61
C GLY A 290 -0.59 3.90 -18.79
N ASP A 291 -1.19 4.30 -19.91
CA ASP A 291 -0.52 4.89 -21.07
C ASP A 291 -0.23 6.41 -20.93
N LEU A 292 -0.65 7.03 -19.81
CA LEU A 292 -0.63 8.46 -19.53
C LEU A 292 -1.34 9.35 -20.57
N THR A 293 -2.14 8.81 -21.49
CA THR A 293 -2.85 9.63 -22.51
C THR A 293 -4.03 10.40 -21.93
N ARG A 294 -4.55 9.99 -20.77
CA ARG A 294 -5.60 10.68 -20.02
C ARG A 294 -5.11 11.04 -18.63
N ILE A 295 -5.10 12.33 -18.31
CA ILE A 295 -4.67 12.85 -17.01
C ILE A 295 -5.81 13.65 -16.37
N LEU A 296 -6.19 13.26 -15.17
CA LEU A 296 -7.21 13.90 -14.35
C LEU A 296 -6.57 14.87 -13.36
N TYR A 297 -7.08 16.10 -13.28
CA TYR A 297 -6.60 17.12 -12.36
C TYR A 297 -7.72 18.05 -11.89
N LYS A 298 -7.49 18.71 -10.75
CA LYS A 298 -8.36 19.77 -10.22
C LYS A 298 -7.63 21.11 -10.27
N LYS A 299 -8.35 22.17 -10.66
CA LYS A 299 -7.82 23.54 -10.79
C LYS A 299 -8.92 24.56 -10.54
N GLU A 300 -8.64 25.60 -9.75
CA GLU A 300 -9.56 26.74 -9.51
C GLU A 300 -10.99 26.35 -9.02
N GLY A 301 -11.16 25.17 -8.42
CA GLY A 301 -12.49 24.64 -8.03
C GLY A 301 -13.24 23.93 -9.17
N GLU A 302 -12.54 23.55 -10.23
CA GLU A 302 -13.06 22.77 -11.35
C GLU A 302 -12.27 21.46 -11.50
N LEU A 303 -12.95 20.42 -11.97
CA LEU A 303 -12.36 19.13 -12.33
C LEU A 303 -12.11 19.11 -13.84
N TRP A 304 -10.91 18.73 -14.26
CA TRP A 304 -10.46 18.75 -15.64
C TRP A 304 -9.85 17.41 -16.06
N LEU A 305 -10.04 17.09 -17.33
CA LEU A 305 -9.38 16.00 -18.03
C LEU A 305 -8.50 16.57 -19.15
N LEU A 306 -7.24 16.15 -19.18
CA LEU A 306 -6.32 16.34 -20.29
C LEU A 306 -6.25 15.03 -21.08
N GLU A 307 -6.71 15.04 -22.33
CA GLU A 307 -6.55 13.92 -23.27
C GLU A 307 -5.43 14.25 -24.27
N ASN A 308 -4.61 13.24 -24.63
CA ASN A 308 -3.50 13.33 -25.58
C ASN A 308 -2.55 14.52 -25.30
N HIS A 309 -2.25 14.73 -24.01
CA HIS A 309 -1.35 15.77 -23.47
C HIS A 309 -1.69 17.23 -23.83
N SER A 310 -2.83 17.46 -24.51
CA SER A 310 -3.12 18.77 -25.13
C SER A 310 -4.61 19.15 -25.20
N GLU A 311 -5.53 18.19 -25.27
CA GLU A 311 -6.97 18.45 -25.36
C GLU A 311 -7.58 18.55 -23.96
N LYS A 312 -8.01 19.77 -23.56
CA LYS A 312 -8.52 20.05 -22.21
C LYS A 312 -10.04 20.09 -22.16
N LYS A 313 -10.61 19.27 -21.29
CA LYS A 313 -12.06 19.12 -21.08
C LYS A 313 -12.42 19.32 -19.61
N CYS A 314 -13.18 20.38 -19.31
CA CYS A 314 -13.80 20.53 -18.00
C CYS A 314 -14.85 19.42 -17.81
N LEU A 315 -14.87 18.80 -16.64
CA LEU A 315 -15.74 17.69 -16.27
C LEU A 315 -16.82 18.11 -15.26
N ALA A 316 -16.47 18.96 -14.30
CA ALA A 316 -17.37 19.48 -13.28
C ALA A 316 -16.85 20.82 -12.73
N GLN A 317 -17.75 21.71 -12.30
CA GLN A 317 -17.42 23.01 -11.69
C GLN A 317 -17.86 23.07 -10.22
N ASN A 318 -17.33 24.03 -9.46
CA ASN A 318 -17.62 24.26 -8.03
C ASN A 318 -17.28 23.06 -7.12
N VAL A 319 -16.26 22.29 -7.51
CA VAL A 319 -15.76 21.09 -6.86
C VAL A 319 -14.94 21.44 -5.62
N ASN A 320 -15.39 20.99 -4.45
CA ASN A 320 -14.68 21.17 -3.18
C ASN A 320 -13.69 20.01 -2.97
N GLN A 321 -14.21 18.81 -2.69
CA GLN A 321 -13.44 17.58 -2.51
C GLN A 321 -13.65 16.62 -3.70
N VAL A 322 -12.68 15.72 -3.94
CA VAL A 322 -12.77 14.65 -4.94
C VAL A 322 -12.40 13.34 -4.25
N PHE A 323 -13.13 12.28 -4.56
CA PHE A 323 -12.93 10.92 -4.06
C PHE A 323 -12.82 9.97 -5.26
N LEU A 324 -11.88 9.03 -5.19
CA LEU A 324 -11.40 8.24 -6.33
C LEU A 324 -11.42 6.78 -5.89
N SER A 325 -12.35 6.01 -6.43
CA SER A 325 -12.67 4.68 -5.94
C SER A 325 -12.58 3.62 -7.05
N GLY A 326 -11.44 2.93 -7.11
CA GLY A 326 -11.19 1.74 -7.94
C GLY A 326 -9.99 1.86 -8.90
N GLN A 327 -9.49 0.73 -9.42
CA GLN A 327 -8.34 0.73 -10.35
C GLN A 327 -8.68 0.94 -11.84
N GLU A 328 -9.97 0.89 -12.22
CA GLU A 328 -10.43 0.97 -13.62
C GLU A 328 -11.45 2.09 -13.88
N GLU A 329 -11.42 3.15 -13.06
CA GLU A 329 -12.58 4.03 -12.85
C GLU A 329 -13.27 4.59 -14.10
N LYS A 330 -14.54 4.21 -14.23
CA LYS A 330 -15.53 4.89 -15.06
C LYS A 330 -16.43 5.81 -14.21
N THR A 331 -16.17 5.93 -12.92
CA THR A 331 -17.01 6.60 -11.91
C THR A 331 -16.14 7.42 -10.98
N LEU A 332 -16.28 8.75 -11.01
CA LEU A 332 -15.62 9.65 -10.07
C LEU A 332 -16.66 10.28 -9.14
N PHE A 333 -16.32 10.45 -7.87
CA PHE A 333 -17.17 11.16 -6.90
C PHE A 333 -16.54 12.48 -6.47
N PHE A 334 -17.37 13.46 -6.12
CA PHE A 334 -16.90 14.75 -5.65
C PHE A 334 -17.95 15.47 -4.81
N THR A 335 -17.54 16.45 -3.99
CA THR A 335 -18.48 17.29 -3.24
C THR A 335 -18.59 18.70 -3.80
N ARG A 336 -19.72 19.35 -3.53
CA ARG A 336 -19.89 20.80 -3.63
C ARG A 336 -20.23 21.38 -2.27
N GLN A 337 -19.71 22.58 -1.99
CA GLN A 337 -20.22 23.40 -0.91
C GLN A 337 -21.52 24.07 -1.36
N GLU A 338 -22.62 23.78 -0.67
CA GLU A 338 -23.92 24.43 -0.86
C GLU A 338 -24.32 25.21 0.40
N ASN A 339 -25.49 25.87 0.38
CA ASN A 339 -25.81 27.00 1.27
C ASN A 339 -25.58 26.76 2.78
N GLU A 340 -25.87 25.55 3.26
CA GLU A 340 -25.81 25.18 4.69
C GLU A 340 -25.05 23.85 4.94
N GLY A 341 -24.42 23.26 3.91
CA GLY A 341 -23.76 21.94 4.01
C GLY A 341 -22.94 21.57 2.75
N GLU A 342 -22.42 20.35 2.68
CA GLU A 342 -21.81 19.79 1.47
C GLU A 342 -22.73 18.75 0.82
N SER A 343 -22.74 18.68 -0.51
CA SER A 343 -23.54 17.70 -1.27
C SER A 343 -22.62 16.81 -2.11
N LEU A 344 -22.88 15.50 -2.10
CA LEU A 344 -22.12 14.48 -2.81
C LEU A 344 -22.67 14.30 -4.24
N TYR A 345 -21.78 14.38 -5.22
CA TYR A 345 -22.04 14.21 -6.63
C TYR A 345 -21.25 13.04 -7.19
N VAL A 346 -21.74 12.48 -8.30
CA VAL A 346 -21.06 11.44 -9.08
C VAL A 346 -21.02 11.79 -10.56
N LEU A 347 -19.90 11.47 -11.21
CA LEU A 347 -19.65 11.61 -12.62
C LEU A 347 -19.33 10.22 -13.19
N SER A 348 -20.36 9.53 -13.71
CA SER A 348 -20.22 8.19 -14.31
C SER A 348 -20.22 8.24 -15.84
N GLY A 349 -19.35 7.43 -16.44
CA GLY A 349 -19.28 7.20 -17.89
C GLY A 349 -20.04 5.92 -18.26
N LYS A 350 -21.32 6.04 -18.63
CA LYS A 350 -22.10 4.90 -19.13
C LYS A 350 -21.92 4.66 -20.64
N GLN A 351 -22.19 3.43 -21.03
CA GLN A 351 -21.87 2.86 -22.34
C GLN A 351 -22.65 3.53 -23.49
N ALA A 352 -22.14 3.36 -24.72
CA ALA A 352 -22.80 3.69 -25.99
C ALA A 352 -23.05 5.19 -26.28
N GLY A 353 -22.00 6.02 -26.19
CA GLY A 353 -21.81 7.12 -27.16
C GLY A 353 -22.46 8.47 -26.86
N ASN A 354 -22.71 8.80 -25.59
CA ASN A 354 -23.04 10.16 -25.15
C ASN A 354 -22.12 10.62 -24.01
N GLU A 355 -22.21 11.89 -23.64
CA GLU A 355 -21.31 12.56 -22.70
C GLU A 355 -21.41 12.02 -21.26
N ARG A 356 -20.31 12.12 -20.47
CA ARG A 356 -20.32 11.83 -19.02
C ARG A 356 -21.36 12.72 -18.34
N THR A 357 -22.35 12.12 -17.70
CA THR A 357 -23.41 12.86 -17.01
C THR A 357 -23.06 13.03 -15.53
N GLU A 358 -22.92 14.28 -15.11
CA GLU A 358 -22.92 14.64 -13.69
C GLU A 358 -24.30 14.38 -13.06
N ARG A 359 -24.33 13.87 -11.83
CA ARG A 359 -25.55 13.64 -11.05
C ARG A 359 -25.33 13.95 -9.57
N LEU A 360 -26.23 14.72 -8.96
CA LEU A 360 -26.33 14.81 -7.50
C LEU A 360 -26.70 13.43 -6.96
N LEU A 361 -25.85 12.88 -6.08
CA LEU A 361 -26.10 11.60 -5.44
C LEU A 361 -26.82 11.79 -4.11
N ASP A 362 -26.29 12.65 -3.23
CA ASP A 362 -26.82 12.86 -1.87
C ASP A 362 -26.64 14.33 -1.45
N SER A 363 -27.69 14.97 -0.93
CA SER A 363 -27.64 16.36 -0.43
C SER A 363 -27.12 16.48 1.00
N GLU A 364 -27.08 15.38 1.75
CA GLU A 364 -26.93 15.35 3.20
C GLU A 364 -25.51 14.95 3.66
N PHE A 365 -24.51 15.06 2.78
CA PHE A 365 -23.15 14.59 3.05
C PHE A 365 -22.47 15.43 4.15
N LEU A 366 -21.84 14.75 5.13
CA LEU A 366 -21.09 15.39 6.21
C LEU A 366 -19.58 15.20 6.05
N PHE A 367 -19.11 13.95 5.93
CA PHE A 367 -17.69 13.64 5.69
C PHE A 367 -17.48 12.19 5.22
N LEU A 368 -16.41 11.96 4.45
CA LEU A 368 -15.96 10.63 4.04
C LEU A 368 -15.35 9.85 5.22
N ILE A 369 -15.70 8.57 5.34
CA ILE A 369 -15.14 7.60 6.29
C ILE A 369 -14.12 6.70 5.57
N HIS A 370 -14.47 6.16 4.39
CA HIS A 370 -13.67 5.17 3.64
C HIS A 370 -14.01 5.20 2.13
N GLU A 371 -13.05 4.87 1.27
CA GLU A 371 -13.22 4.72 -0.19
C GLU A 371 -12.53 3.43 -0.67
N GLU A 372 -13.26 2.56 -1.39
CA GLU A 372 -12.76 1.26 -1.87
C GLU A 372 -13.57 0.77 -3.08
N ASP A 373 -12.88 0.35 -4.15
CA ASP A 373 -13.39 -0.41 -5.30
C ASP A 373 -14.76 0.00 -5.88
N GLY A 374 -14.92 1.29 -6.17
CA GLY A 374 -16.12 1.87 -6.78
C GLY A 374 -17.17 2.36 -5.78
N ILE A 375 -16.92 2.13 -4.49
CA ILE A 375 -17.78 2.45 -3.36
C ILE A 375 -17.20 3.59 -2.52
N LEU A 376 -18.08 4.44 -1.99
CA LEU A 376 -17.79 5.40 -0.92
C LEU A 376 -18.59 5.10 0.33
N ILE A 377 -18.03 5.46 1.47
CA ILE A 377 -18.63 5.26 2.79
C ILE A 377 -18.44 6.55 3.58
N TYR A 378 -19.55 7.10 4.07
CA TYR A 378 -19.57 8.48 4.55
C TYR A 378 -20.64 8.67 5.64
N LYS A 379 -20.43 9.66 6.51
CA LYS A 379 -21.48 10.08 7.44
C LYS A 379 -22.39 11.11 6.76
N ALA A 380 -23.68 11.01 7.03
CA ALA A 380 -24.72 11.83 6.42
C ALA A 380 -25.78 12.28 7.44
N SER A 381 -26.54 13.31 7.09
CA SER A 381 -27.77 13.72 7.78
C SER A 381 -28.95 12.84 7.34
N GLY A 382 -29.62 12.20 8.31
CA GLY A 382 -30.78 11.34 8.13
C GLY A 382 -32.00 11.81 8.93
N GLU A 383 -33.17 11.19 8.71
CA GLU A 383 -34.42 11.63 9.36
C GLU A 383 -34.39 11.54 10.90
N ALA A 384 -33.53 10.67 11.46
CA ALA A 384 -33.41 10.42 12.90
C ALA A 384 -32.20 11.09 13.56
N GLY A 385 -31.26 11.64 12.80
CA GLY A 385 -29.95 12.11 13.28
C GLY A 385 -28.86 11.89 12.24
N GLU A 386 -27.60 11.84 12.66
CA GLU A 386 -26.50 11.44 11.78
C GLU A 386 -26.53 9.92 11.55
N GLU A 387 -26.30 9.46 10.32
CA GLU A 387 -26.26 8.05 9.93
C GLU A 387 -25.04 7.77 9.04
N ILE A 388 -24.66 6.50 8.89
CA ILE A 388 -23.59 6.10 7.97
C ILE A 388 -24.21 5.54 6.69
N ARG A 389 -23.73 6.01 5.54
CA ARG A 389 -24.20 5.60 4.22
C ARG A 389 -23.09 4.96 3.39
N ILE A 390 -23.51 4.05 2.53
CA ILE A 390 -22.72 3.44 1.46
C ILE A 390 -23.24 3.95 0.11
N ALA A 391 -22.34 4.29 -0.81
CA ALA A 391 -22.66 4.83 -2.12
C ALA A 391 -21.91 4.12 -3.24
N SER A 392 -22.57 3.91 -4.38
CA SER A 392 -22.02 3.43 -5.64
C SER A 392 -22.25 4.46 -6.75
N SER A 393 -21.82 4.13 -7.97
CA SER A 393 -22.06 4.99 -9.14
C SER A 393 -23.56 5.26 -9.43
N GLU A 394 -24.46 4.38 -8.95
CA GLU A 394 -25.88 4.38 -9.32
C GLU A 394 -26.82 4.70 -8.15
N ALA A 395 -26.49 4.32 -6.91
CA ALA A 395 -27.35 4.51 -5.74
C ALA A 395 -26.55 4.74 -4.44
N TYR A 396 -27.24 5.14 -3.37
CA TYR A 396 -26.74 5.16 -2.01
C TYR A 396 -27.77 4.57 -1.05
N ALA A 397 -27.34 4.14 0.14
CA ALA A 397 -28.20 3.61 1.20
C ALA A 397 -27.57 3.79 2.59
N ALA A 398 -28.40 3.83 3.63
CA ALA A 398 -27.94 3.77 5.02
C ALA A 398 -27.52 2.33 5.39
N LEU A 399 -26.52 2.20 6.27
CA LEU A 399 -26.11 0.94 6.86
C LEU A 399 -26.84 0.72 8.21
N ASP A 400 -27.14 -0.53 8.52
CA ASP A 400 -27.71 -0.93 9.82
C ASP A 400 -26.59 -0.97 10.89
N CYS A 401 -26.19 0.20 11.36
CA CYS A 401 -25.10 0.37 12.33
C CYS A 401 -25.27 1.61 13.22
N ASN A 402 -24.60 1.58 14.38
CA ASN A 402 -24.51 2.73 15.26
C ASN A 402 -23.62 3.83 14.62
N PRO A 403 -24.11 5.06 14.39
CA PRO A 403 -23.38 6.11 13.69
C PRO A 403 -22.15 6.65 14.44
N GLU A 404 -21.98 6.29 15.72
CA GLU A 404 -20.80 6.64 16.52
C GLU A 404 -19.69 5.58 16.49
N GLU A 405 -19.90 4.44 15.80
CA GLU A 405 -18.89 3.38 15.65
C GLU A 405 -17.90 3.66 14.51
N GLU A 406 -16.64 3.26 14.69
CA GLU A 406 -15.60 3.34 13.66
C GLU A 406 -15.71 2.14 12.71
N ILE A 407 -16.71 2.19 11.84
CA ILE A 407 -16.99 1.14 10.85
C ILE A 407 -15.87 1.04 9.80
N SER A 408 -15.64 -0.19 9.34
CA SER A 408 -14.90 -0.51 8.14
C SER A 408 -15.74 -1.53 7.35
N VAL A 409 -15.83 -1.31 6.05
CA VAL A 409 -16.48 -2.21 5.08
C VAL A 409 -15.40 -2.62 4.11
N ALA A 410 -15.40 -3.88 3.69
CA ALA A 410 -14.62 -4.35 2.55
C ALA A 410 -15.56 -4.76 1.42
N VAL A 411 -15.20 -4.45 0.18
CA VAL A 411 -15.93 -4.93 -1.00
C VAL A 411 -15.44 -6.33 -1.37
N SER A 412 -16.34 -7.29 -1.59
CA SER A 412 -16.03 -8.47 -2.40
C SER A 412 -17.29 -9.01 -3.06
N GLY A 413 -17.18 -9.33 -4.35
CA GLY A 413 -18.32 -9.65 -5.21
C GLY A 413 -19.35 -8.52 -5.19
N ASP A 414 -20.62 -8.89 -5.30
CA ASP A 414 -21.75 -7.96 -5.35
C ASP A 414 -22.17 -7.43 -3.96
N TYR A 415 -21.28 -7.46 -2.95
CA TYR A 415 -21.58 -7.12 -1.56
C TYR A 415 -20.50 -6.25 -0.90
N GLY A 416 -20.96 -5.30 -0.08
CA GLY A 416 -20.15 -4.65 0.95
C GLY A 416 -20.29 -5.40 2.27
N TRP A 417 -19.18 -5.87 2.83
CA TRP A 417 -19.12 -6.67 4.05
C TRP A 417 -18.71 -5.79 5.23
N TYR A 418 -19.61 -5.58 6.20
CA TYR A 418 -19.43 -4.57 7.25
C TYR A 418 -19.90 -5.02 8.63
N LEU A 419 -19.49 -4.24 9.63
CA LEU A 419 -19.61 -4.60 11.04
C LEU A 419 -20.11 -3.48 11.91
N ALA A 420 -20.95 -3.90 12.85
CA ALA A 420 -21.68 -3.04 13.74
C ALA A 420 -22.06 -3.80 15.02
N SER A 421 -22.15 -3.06 16.12
CA SER A 421 -23.12 -3.36 17.17
C SER A 421 -24.34 -2.48 16.85
N PRO A 422 -25.44 -3.03 16.27
CA PRO A 422 -26.57 -2.21 15.81
C PRO A 422 -27.26 -1.45 16.97
N GLU A 423 -27.20 -2.01 18.18
CA GLU A 423 -27.56 -1.34 19.42
C GLU A 423 -26.34 -1.30 20.37
N LEU A 424 -26.28 -0.26 21.21
CA LEU A 424 -25.19 -0.04 22.16
C LEU A 424 -25.08 -1.19 23.18
N GLY A 425 -24.06 -2.05 23.01
CA GLY A 425 -23.84 -3.22 23.85
C GLY A 425 -24.56 -4.50 23.39
N ALA A 426 -25.01 -4.55 22.12
CA ALA A 426 -25.18 -5.81 21.42
C ALA A 426 -23.82 -6.50 21.21
N ASP A 427 -23.82 -7.82 21.03
CA ASP A 427 -22.62 -8.55 20.58
C ASP A 427 -22.23 -8.08 19.17
N GLN A 428 -20.92 -8.01 18.88
CA GLN A 428 -20.43 -7.59 17.57
C GLN A 428 -20.92 -8.57 16.50
N ALA A 429 -21.68 -8.03 15.57
CA ALA A 429 -22.46 -8.77 14.59
C ALA A 429 -22.39 -8.08 13.23
N LEU A 430 -22.97 -8.75 12.25
CA LEU A 430 -22.24 -8.91 11.01
C LEU A 430 -23.16 -8.96 9.80
N TYR A 431 -22.89 -8.05 8.87
CA TYR A 431 -23.83 -7.64 7.86
C TYR A 431 -23.19 -7.63 6.48
N ARG A 432 -23.99 -7.99 5.50
CA ARG A 432 -23.73 -7.68 4.10
C ARG A 432 -24.77 -6.68 3.61
N VAL A 433 -24.33 -5.71 2.82
CA VAL A 433 -25.20 -4.84 2.03
C VAL A 433 -25.02 -5.16 0.56
N SER A 434 -26.12 -5.40 -0.16
CA SER A 434 -26.07 -5.65 -1.60
C SER A 434 -25.64 -4.39 -2.36
N LEU A 435 -24.73 -4.59 -3.32
CA LEU A 435 -24.26 -3.60 -4.28
C LEU A 435 -24.93 -3.77 -5.66
N GLU A 436 -25.74 -4.82 -5.87
CA GLU A 436 -26.50 -5.02 -7.11
C GLU A 436 -27.50 -3.88 -7.35
N PRO A 437 -27.61 -3.31 -8.56
CA PRO A 437 -28.51 -2.17 -8.82
C PRO A 437 -30.00 -2.39 -8.51
N GLU A 438 -30.50 -3.63 -8.56
CA GLU A 438 -31.91 -3.94 -8.22
C GLU A 438 -32.16 -4.15 -6.72
N GLN A 439 -31.10 -4.41 -5.94
CA GLN A 439 -31.16 -4.71 -4.50
C GLN A 439 -30.32 -3.74 -3.65
N PHE A 440 -29.78 -2.67 -4.26
CA PHE A 440 -28.78 -1.80 -3.62
C PHE A 440 -29.24 -1.29 -2.25
N GLY A 441 -28.41 -1.49 -1.23
CA GLY A 441 -28.75 -1.08 0.14
C GLY A 441 -29.56 -2.09 0.94
N SER A 442 -29.97 -3.23 0.36
CA SER A 442 -30.57 -4.31 1.16
C SER A 442 -29.49 -4.90 2.06
N ALA A 443 -29.57 -4.61 3.36
CA ALA A 443 -28.71 -5.18 4.39
C ALA A 443 -29.34 -6.41 5.03
N GLU A 444 -28.55 -7.44 5.30
CA GLU A 444 -28.95 -8.56 6.17
C GLU A 444 -27.81 -8.99 7.08
N GLN A 445 -28.16 -9.38 8.31
CA GLN A 445 -27.21 -10.04 9.21
C GLN A 445 -26.95 -11.45 8.72
N ALA A 446 -25.69 -11.83 8.50
CA ALA A 446 -25.34 -13.12 7.93
C ALA A 446 -24.17 -13.86 8.63
N ALA A 447 -23.70 -13.36 9.78
CA ALA A 447 -23.38 -14.25 10.93
C ALA A 447 -23.59 -13.55 12.30
N GLN A 448 -23.32 -14.29 13.38
CA GLN A 448 -23.32 -13.82 14.77
C GLN A 448 -21.92 -13.99 15.35
N GLN A 449 -21.46 -13.05 16.20
CA GLN A 449 -20.22 -13.12 16.99
C GLN A 449 -18.95 -13.34 16.11
N ALA A 450 -18.34 -12.25 15.59
CA ALA A 450 -17.19 -12.35 14.66
C ALA A 450 -16.27 -11.10 14.64
N ASP A 451 -14.93 -11.30 14.63
CA ASP A 451 -13.97 -10.26 15.08
C ASP A 451 -12.85 -9.72 14.09
N ARG A 452 -12.08 -10.47 13.26
CA ARG A 452 -11.08 -9.88 12.27
C ARG A 452 -11.19 -10.31 10.78
N PHE A 453 -11.48 -9.38 9.84
CA PHE A 453 -11.84 -9.61 8.41
C PHE A 453 -10.88 -10.43 7.54
N CYS A 454 -11.44 -11.25 6.62
CA CYS A 454 -10.70 -12.17 5.73
C CYS A 454 -11.21 -12.41 4.28
N GLY A 455 -12.36 -11.91 3.81
CA GLY A 455 -12.83 -12.14 2.41
C GLY A 455 -13.70 -13.39 2.20
N GLN A 456 -13.94 -13.79 0.93
CA GLN A 456 -14.90 -14.86 0.56
C GLN A 456 -14.45 -15.86 -0.50
N CYS A 457 -15.29 -16.86 -0.77
CA CYS A 457 -15.19 -17.77 -1.91
C CYS A 457 -16.61 -18.20 -2.34
N GLY A 458 -16.94 -17.97 -3.62
CA GLY A 458 -18.24 -18.35 -4.21
C GLY A 458 -19.46 -17.64 -3.60
N GLY A 459 -19.24 -16.55 -2.87
CA GLY A 459 -20.25 -15.84 -2.08
C GLY A 459 -20.30 -16.24 -0.60
N THR A 460 -19.52 -17.22 -0.14
CA THR A 460 -19.34 -17.53 1.30
C THR A 460 -18.04 -16.92 1.80
N PRO A 461 -18.10 -15.89 2.63
CA PRO A 461 -16.97 -15.44 3.45
C PRO A 461 -16.49 -16.38 4.54
N PHE A 462 -15.33 -16.01 5.09
CA PHE A 462 -14.51 -16.75 6.05
C PHE A 462 -14.33 -15.95 7.33
N TYR A 463 -14.74 -16.47 8.50
CA TYR A 463 -14.78 -15.70 9.74
C TYR A 463 -14.05 -16.28 10.97
N LEU A 464 -13.43 -15.42 11.78
CA LEU A 464 -12.83 -15.72 13.07
C LEU A 464 -13.83 -15.23 14.13
N SER A 465 -14.35 -16.15 14.95
CA SER A 465 -15.04 -15.86 16.21
C SER A 465 -14.04 -15.93 17.37
N ASP A 466 -14.45 -15.47 18.55
CA ASP A 466 -13.76 -15.64 19.83
C ASP A 466 -12.29 -15.16 19.81
N LEU A 467 -12.01 -14.07 19.09
CA LEU A 467 -10.66 -13.54 18.89
C LEU A 467 -10.03 -13.07 20.21
N TYR A 468 -9.05 -13.82 20.71
CA TYR A 468 -8.30 -13.52 21.93
C TYR A 468 -6.79 -13.43 21.68
N GLU A 469 -6.18 -12.33 22.11
CA GLU A 469 -4.78 -11.95 21.90
C GLU A 469 -4.32 -11.94 20.42
N GLN A 470 -4.12 -13.10 19.81
CA GLN A 470 -3.69 -13.28 18.42
C GLN A 470 -4.42 -14.41 17.68
N THR A 471 -5.27 -15.20 18.34
CA THR A 471 -5.94 -16.39 17.77
C THR A 471 -7.46 -16.31 17.91
N GLY A 472 -8.19 -16.97 17.01
CA GLY A 472 -9.63 -17.15 17.08
C GLY A 472 -10.07 -18.35 16.25
N ASP A 473 -11.36 -18.70 16.31
CA ASP A 473 -11.90 -19.89 15.66
C ASP A 473 -12.38 -19.57 14.24
N LEU A 474 -11.82 -20.22 13.22
CA LEU A 474 -12.13 -19.97 11.81
C LEU A 474 -13.39 -20.74 11.36
N TYR A 475 -14.25 -20.06 10.60
CA TYR A 475 -15.55 -20.45 10.07
C TYR A 475 -15.64 -20.13 8.56
N PHE A 476 -16.61 -20.72 7.88
CA PHE A 476 -16.95 -20.50 6.47
C PHE A 476 -18.48 -20.56 6.32
N GLY A 477 -19.13 -19.39 6.37
CA GLY A 477 -20.51 -19.31 6.87
C GLY A 477 -20.65 -19.96 8.26
N GLU A 478 -21.81 -20.49 8.60
CA GLU A 478 -22.09 -21.11 9.93
C GLU A 478 -21.20 -22.33 10.29
N GLN A 479 -20.33 -22.82 9.39
CA GLN A 479 -19.51 -24.01 9.60
C GLN A 479 -18.10 -23.65 10.12
N ALA A 480 -17.77 -24.08 11.33
CA ALA A 480 -16.38 -24.05 11.84
C ALA A 480 -15.44 -24.90 10.94
N VAL A 481 -14.29 -24.33 10.62
CA VAL A 481 -13.23 -24.85 9.74
C VAL A 481 -12.00 -25.28 10.55
N SER A 482 -11.53 -24.43 11.47
CA SER A 482 -10.40 -24.74 12.36
C SER A 482 -10.42 -23.87 13.62
N TYR A 483 -9.65 -24.26 14.64
CA TYR A 483 -9.60 -23.63 15.97
C TYR A 483 -8.20 -23.04 16.21
N ASP A 484 -8.08 -22.09 17.15
CA ASP A 484 -6.79 -21.45 17.50
C ASP A 484 -6.02 -20.88 16.28
N VAL A 485 -6.75 -20.29 15.31
CA VAL A 485 -6.19 -19.76 14.06
C VAL A 485 -5.61 -18.37 14.26
N LYS A 486 -4.33 -18.19 13.92
CA LYS A 486 -3.61 -16.91 14.06
C LYS A 486 -4.24 -15.85 13.14
N ALA A 487 -4.76 -14.78 13.73
CA ALA A 487 -5.70 -13.87 13.09
C ALA A 487 -5.12 -12.97 11.99
N ASP A 488 -3.80 -12.79 11.95
CA ASP A 488 -3.09 -12.14 10.84
C ASP A 488 -2.62 -13.11 9.75
N SER A 489 -2.88 -14.41 9.91
CA SER A 489 -2.41 -15.46 9.00
C SER A 489 -3.44 -16.01 8.04
N VAL A 490 -4.69 -15.54 8.07
CA VAL A 490 -5.71 -16.00 7.12
C VAL A 490 -5.58 -15.19 5.82
N TRP A 491 -5.16 -15.86 4.74
CA TRP A 491 -5.05 -15.30 3.39
C TRP A 491 -5.98 -16.01 2.42
N LEU A 492 -6.55 -15.25 1.49
CA LEU A 492 -7.43 -15.73 0.44
C LEU A 492 -6.69 -15.71 -0.90
N GLU A 493 -6.49 -16.88 -1.50
CA GLU A 493 -5.87 -17.00 -2.82
C GLU A 493 -6.93 -16.85 -3.93
N LYS A 494 -6.59 -16.02 -4.91
CA LYS A 494 -7.32 -15.85 -6.17
C LYS A 494 -6.55 -16.52 -7.31
N ASN A 495 -7.28 -17.06 -8.29
CA ASN A 495 -6.69 -17.55 -9.52
C ASN A 495 -6.40 -16.39 -10.51
N ARG A 496 -5.79 -16.72 -11.67
CA ARG A 496 -5.42 -15.73 -12.70
C ARG A 496 -6.62 -15.02 -13.35
N ASP A 497 -7.82 -15.57 -13.22
CA ASP A 497 -9.08 -14.98 -13.69
C ASP A 497 -9.77 -14.15 -12.58
N GLY A 498 -9.13 -14.00 -11.41
CA GLY A 498 -9.62 -13.25 -10.24
C GLY A 498 -10.55 -14.04 -9.33
N GLU A 499 -10.83 -15.31 -9.62
CA GLU A 499 -11.77 -16.12 -8.84
C GLU A 499 -11.11 -16.61 -7.54
N GLU A 500 -11.80 -16.43 -6.42
CA GLU A 500 -11.38 -16.84 -5.08
C GLU A 500 -11.42 -18.39 -4.95
N THR A 501 -10.27 -19.06 -4.73
CA THR A 501 -10.17 -20.54 -4.80
C THR A 501 -9.87 -21.25 -3.48
N ASP A 502 -8.85 -20.80 -2.76
CA ASP A 502 -8.27 -21.48 -1.60
C ASP A 502 -7.97 -20.47 -0.48
N VAL A 503 -8.00 -20.91 0.77
CA VAL A 503 -7.62 -20.10 1.95
C VAL A 503 -6.48 -20.75 2.69
N TYR A 504 -5.41 -20.01 2.94
CA TYR A 504 -4.28 -20.45 3.75
C TYR A 504 -4.36 -19.85 5.15
N PHE A 505 -3.97 -20.61 6.18
CA PHE A 505 -3.90 -20.12 7.56
C PHE A 505 -2.96 -20.97 8.43
N LEU A 506 -2.55 -20.40 9.57
CA LEU A 506 -1.85 -21.09 10.65
C LEU A 506 -2.82 -21.38 11.81
N SER A 507 -3.13 -22.65 12.09
CA SER A 507 -3.85 -23.09 13.31
C SER A 507 -2.89 -23.63 14.37
N ASP A 508 -3.39 -23.94 15.57
CA ASP A 508 -2.59 -24.43 16.71
C ASP A 508 -1.37 -23.54 17.02
N TYR A 509 -1.50 -22.22 16.86
CA TYR A 509 -0.36 -21.29 16.84
C TYR A 509 0.25 -21.06 18.24
N ASP A 510 1.47 -21.57 18.46
CA ASP A 510 2.25 -21.37 19.68
C ASP A 510 3.01 -20.03 19.58
N ALA A 511 2.49 -19.00 20.24
CA ALA A 511 3.09 -17.65 20.26
C ALA A 511 4.47 -17.57 20.97
N GLN A 512 4.94 -18.63 21.66
CA GLN A 512 6.31 -18.70 22.20
C GLN A 512 7.29 -19.36 21.23
N ARG A 513 6.81 -20.30 20.40
CA ARG A 513 7.57 -20.90 19.29
C ARG A 513 7.42 -20.15 17.98
N GLU A 514 6.55 -19.16 17.95
CA GLU A 514 6.28 -18.33 16.79
C GLU A 514 5.88 -19.17 15.54
N SER A 515 5.17 -20.28 15.75
CA SER A 515 4.82 -21.27 14.71
C SER A 515 3.54 -22.07 15.00
N GLY A 516 2.95 -22.65 13.96
CA GLY A 516 1.71 -23.44 14.00
C GLY A 516 1.58 -24.38 12.80
N VAL A 517 0.37 -24.89 12.57
CA VAL A 517 0.02 -25.82 11.48
C VAL A 517 -0.45 -25.04 10.25
N LEU A 518 0.35 -25.04 9.18
CA LEU A 518 -0.03 -24.45 7.91
C LEU A 518 -1.06 -25.33 7.21
N THR A 519 -2.26 -24.78 7.06
CA THR A 519 -3.42 -25.45 6.48
C THR A 519 -3.88 -24.70 5.24
N ARG A 520 -4.22 -25.45 4.18
CA ARG A 520 -4.96 -24.98 3.01
C ARG A 520 -6.40 -25.46 3.11
N TYR A 521 -7.38 -24.56 2.96
CA TYR A 521 -8.79 -24.90 2.86
C TYR A 521 -9.32 -24.57 1.47
N SER A 522 -9.75 -25.59 0.73
CA SER A 522 -10.39 -25.38 -0.58
C SER A 522 -11.85 -25.00 -0.43
N GLY A 523 -12.23 -23.84 -0.97
CA GLY A 523 -13.61 -23.35 -0.94
C GLY A 523 -14.56 -24.17 -1.83
N GLU A 524 -14.05 -24.74 -2.92
CA GLU A 524 -14.81 -25.66 -3.79
C GLU A 524 -15.09 -27.01 -3.11
N ASP A 525 -14.02 -27.68 -2.66
CA ASP A 525 -14.08 -29.06 -2.16
C ASP A 525 -14.49 -29.12 -0.66
N ARG A 526 -14.51 -27.95 0.01
CA ARG A 526 -14.76 -27.72 1.44
C ARG A 526 -13.94 -28.59 2.37
N ARG A 527 -12.62 -28.63 2.12
CA ARG A 527 -11.66 -29.48 2.84
C ARG A 527 -10.44 -28.71 3.25
N ALA A 528 -10.04 -28.92 4.50
CA ALA A 528 -8.72 -28.58 5.01
C ALA A 528 -7.71 -29.68 4.63
N GLU A 529 -6.51 -29.27 4.24
CA GLU A 529 -5.32 -30.09 3.98
C GLU A 529 -4.14 -29.48 4.77
N GLU A 530 -3.50 -30.29 5.63
CA GLU A 530 -2.26 -29.90 6.31
C GLU A 530 -1.10 -29.91 5.31
N ILE A 531 -0.42 -28.76 5.17
CA ILE A 531 0.80 -28.63 4.35
C ILE A 531 2.04 -28.89 5.21
N ASP A 532 2.12 -28.29 6.40
CA ASP A 532 3.23 -28.49 7.34
C ASP A 532 2.85 -28.11 8.79
N GLY A 533 2.91 -29.06 9.71
CA GLY A 533 2.66 -28.85 11.14
C GLY A 533 3.74 -28.07 11.92
N SER A 534 4.64 -27.36 11.25
CA SER A 534 5.76 -26.62 11.88
C SER A 534 6.07 -25.25 11.24
N ALA A 535 5.10 -24.67 10.53
CA ALA A 535 5.28 -23.42 9.80
C ALA A 535 5.29 -22.19 10.72
N SER A 536 6.23 -21.28 10.53
CA SER A 536 6.26 -19.98 11.23
C SER A 536 5.57 -18.86 10.46
N GLY A 537 5.74 -18.81 9.14
CA GLY A 537 5.15 -17.79 8.27
C GLY A 537 5.12 -18.24 6.81
N TYR A 538 4.31 -17.59 5.98
CA TYR A 538 4.14 -17.95 4.57
C TYR A 538 3.80 -16.76 3.67
N LEU A 539 4.00 -16.94 2.36
CA LEU A 539 3.70 -15.99 1.31
C LEU A 539 3.08 -16.75 0.12
N ALA A 540 1.81 -16.48 -0.18
CA ALA A 540 1.11 -17.01 -1.34
C ALA A 540 1.21 -16.04 -2.54
N VAL A 541 1.55 -16.54 -3.73
CA VAL A 541 1.62 -15.74 -4.97
C VAL A 541 1.13 -16.58 -6.15
N SER A 542 -0.01 -16.22 -6.72
CA SER A 542 -0.48 -16.74 -8.02
C SER A 542 -0.54 -18.28 -8.17
N GLY A 543 -0.80 -19.03 -7.09
CA GLY A 543 -0.81 -20.51 -7.07
C GLY A 543 0.47 -21.17 -6.51
N GLU A 544 1.45 -20.38 -6.07
CA GLU A 544 2.69 -20.83 -5.43
C GLU A 544 2.74 -20.37 -3.97
N LEU A 545 3.17 -21.25 -3.05
CA LEU A 545 3.20 -20.96 -1.61
C LEU A 545 4.62 -21.14 -1.04
N LEU A 546 5.29 -20.02 -0.77
CA LEU A 546 6.55 -20.01 -0.01
C LEU A 546 6.26 -20.02 1.48
N TYR A 547 6.97 -20.84 2.27
CA TYR A 547 6.79 -20.85 3.72
C TYR A 547 8.04 -21.26 4.49
N PHE A 548 8.10 -20.85 5.77
CA PHE A 548 9.23 -21.08 6.67
C PHE A 548 8.96 -22.18 7.68
N THR A 549 9.92 -23.09 7.89
CA THR A 549 9.99 -23.96 9.08
C THR A 549 11.35 -23.83 9.78
N ASP A 550 11.51 -24.46 10.93
CA ASP A 550 12.78 -24.53 11.69
C ASP A 550 13.37 -23.14 12.03
N TYR A 551 12.49 -22.15 12.15
CA TYR A 551 12.86 -20.75 12.34
C TYR A 551 13.45 -20.51 13.73
N ASP A 552 14.61 -19.84 13.78
CA ASP A 552 15.31 -19.40 15.00
C ASP A 552 15.04 -17.89 15.21
N PRO A 553 14.16 -17.49 16.15
CA PRO A 553 13.85 -16.08 16.39
C PRO A 553 15.04 -15.24 16.87
N ALA A 554 16.07 -15.87 17.47
CA ALA A 554 17.28 -15.18 17.92
C ALA A 554 18.27 -14.89 16.77
N ARG A 555 18.12 -15.57 15.63
CA ARG A 555 18.82 -15.26 14.37
C ARG A 555 17.95 -14.56 13.34
N GLY A 556 16.64 -14.70 13.44
CA GLY A 556 15.70 -14.36 12.39
C GLY A 556 15.96 -15.16 11.11
N GLN A 557 16.21 -16.47 11.21
CA GLN A 557 16.54 -17.33 10.07
C GLN A 557 15.80 -18.67 10.17
N GLY A 558 15.33 -19.21 9.04
CA GLY A 558 14.70 -20.53 8.96
C GLY A 558 15.03 -21.31 7.69
N THR A 559 14.32 -22.41 7.50
CA THR A 559 14.29 -23.21 6.26
C THR A 559 13.14 -22.73 5.40
N LEU A 560 13.43 -22.25 4.19
CA LEU A 560 12.43 -21.88 3.20
C LEU A 560 12.00 -23.12 2.40
N LYS A 561 10.70 -23.30 2.25
CA LYS A 561 10.06 -24.33 1.44
C LYS A 561 9.15 -23.68 0.39
N LEU A 562 8.97 -24.37 -0.73
CA LEU A 562 7.96 -24.07 -1.74
C LEU A 562 6.95 -25.21 -1.76
N TYR A 563 5.67 -24.90 -1.61
CA TYR A 563 4.56 -25.79 -1.93
C TYR A 563 3.98 -25.41 -3.29
N GLU A 564 4.00 -26.35 -4.22
CA GLU A 564 3.44 -26.19 -5.57
C GLU A 564 2.71 -27.48 -5.98
N LYS A 565 1.52 -27.36 -6.58
CA LYS A 565 0.75 -28.48 -7.18
C LYS A 565 0.62 -29.71 -6.25
N GLY A 566 0.38 -29.48 -4.95
CA GLY A 566 0.23 -30.53 -3.94
C GLY A 566 1.54 -31.17 -3.47
N LYS A 567 2.69 -30.47 -3.60
CA LYS A 567 4.01 -30.98 -3.18
C LYS A 567 4.85 -29.88 -2.54
N THR A 568 5.42 -30.20 -1.38
CA THR A 568 6.48 -29.42 -0.75
C THR A 568 7.86 -29.82 -1.28
N GLN A 569 8.73 -28.84 -1.53
CA GLN A 569 10.17 -29.00 -1.64
C GLN A 569 10.92 -28.00 -0.76
N GLU A 570 12.07 -28.40 -0.22
CA GLU A 570 13.02 -27.48 0.44
C GLU A 570 13.72 -26.64 -0.61
N VAL A 571 13.75 -25.32 -0.41
CA VAL A 571 14.39 -24.35 -1.31
C VAL A 571 15.80 -24.04 -0.81
N ASP A 572 15.91 -23.55 0.43
CA ASP A 572 17.19 -23.25 1.08
C ASP A 572 17.04 -23.10 2.61
N SER A 573 18.15 -23.21 3.34
CA SER A 573 18.20 -23.03 4.80
C SER A 573 19.09 -21.85 5.21
N GLY A 574 18.75 -21.21 6.34
CA GLY A 574 19.38 -19.96 6.79
C GLY A 574 18.79 -18.69 6.19
N VAL A 575 17.61 -18.79 5.57
CA VAL A 575 16.91 -17.68 4.90
C VAL A 575 16.32 -16.73 5.94
N TRP A 576 16.52 -15.41 5.75
CA TRP A 576 16.04 -14.35 6.66
C TRP A 576 14.68 -13.79 6.27
N ALA A 577 14.40 -13.70 4.97
CA ALA A 577 13.16 -13.18 4.43
C ALA A 577 12.89 -13.77 3.04
N ALA A 578 11.60 -13.86 2.67
CA ALA A 578 11.15 -14.21 1.32
C ALA A 578 10.36 -13.04 0.73
N TYR A 579 10.36 -12.93 -0.59
CA TYR A 579 9.63 -11.89 -1.32
C TYR A 579 8.94 -12.45 -2.55
N GLY A 580 7.91 -11.74 -2.98
CA GLY A 580 7.17 -11.99 -4.21
C GLY A 580 6.77 -10.68 -4.86
N ARG A 581 6.53 -10.72 -6.17
CA ARG A 581 5.84 -9.67 -6.93
C ARG A 581 4.96 -10.31 -7.99
N ASN A 582 3.75 -9.78 -8.19
CA ASN A 582 2.90 -10.07 -9.34
C ASN A 582 2.41 -8.74 -9.93
N GLY A 583 2.89 -8.37 -11.13
CA GLY A 583 2.65 -7.04 -11.69
C GLY A 583 3.04 -5.88 -10.74
N ASP A 584 2.06 -5.07 -10.35
CA ASP A 584 2.22 -3.97 -9.40
C ASP A 584 2.38 -4.44 -7.94
N GLU A 585 1.70 -5.52 -7.56
CA GLU A 585 1.68 -5.96 -6.17
C GLU A 585 3.01 -6.62 -5.79
N ALA A 586 3.55 -6.30 -4.62
CA ALA A 586 4.76 -6.94 -4.11
C ALA A 586 4.74 -7.07 -2.59
N ALA A 587 5.14 -8.24 -2.11
CA ALA A 587 5.11 -8.62 -0.71
C ALA A 587 6.49 -9.05 -0.25
N PHE A 588 6.79 -8.73 1.00
CA PHE A 588 8.02 -9.09 1.68
C PHE A 588 7.66 -9.64 3.06
N ILE A 589 7.91 -10.93 3.26
CA ILE A 589 7.71 -11.57 4.56
C ILE A 589 9.05 -11.75 5.26
N ARG A 590 9.09 -11.32 6.52
CA ARG A 590 10.15 -11.65 7.48
C ARG A 590 9.49 -12.27 8.70
N LYS A 591 10.17 -13.22 9.34
CA LYS A 591 9.65 -13.85 10.56
C LYS A 591 8.27 -14.49 10.31
N ASN A 592 7.41 -14.44 11.31
CA ASN A 592 6.16 -15.20 11.41
C ASN A 592 4.99 -14.41 10.81
N GLN A 593 5.29 -13.70 9.72
CA GLN A 593 4.35 -12.97 8.91
C GLN A 593 3.70 -13.92 7.90
N ALA A 594 2.45 -13.63 7.57
CA ALA A 594 1.65 -14.39 6.63
C ALA A 594 0.85 -13.42 5.75
N GLY A 595 0.56 -13.84 4.52
CA GLY A 595 -0.13 -13.04 3.53
C GLY A 595 0.15 -13.52 2.11
N GLY A 596 -0.15 -12.69 1.12
CA GLY A 596 0.05 -13.04 -0.28
C GLY A 596 -0.04 -11.85 -1.23
N LEU A 597 -0.22 -12.17 -2.51
CA LEU A 597 -0.42 -11.27 -3.64
C LEU A 597 -1.49 -11.83 -4.56
N GLU A 598 -2.26 -10.95 -5.20
CA GLU A 598 -3.27 -11.30 -6.22
C GLU A 598 -2.65 -11.38 -7.63
#